data_AF-A0A6L4ZM26-F1
#
_entry.id   AF-A0A6L4ZM26-F1
#
_cell.length_a   1.000
_cell.length_b   1.000
_cell.length_c   1.000
_cell.angle_alpha   90.00
_cell.angle_beta   90.00
_cell.angle_gamma   90.00
#
_symmetry.space_group_name_H-M   'P 1'
#
loop_
_entity.id
_entity.type
_entity.pdbx_description
1 polymer ?
#
loop_
_entity_poly.entity_id
_entity_poly.type
_entity_poly.pdbx_seq_one_letter_code
_entity_poly.pdbx_strand_id
1 'polypeptide(L)'
;MKDAIKDLDDQVIIRAFHEAWRLTMHNLYERIDREHLDKDRLFEVERERVRNAILRTKTTESLASWFLRFCADASKGRSLATLREEGTRIRHFIFNPRNFDRFQNLCLFALISYSSESLKNNTEGEN
;
A
#
# COMPACT_ATOMS: atom_id res chain seq x y z
N MET A 1 6.18 9.95 -12.21
CA MET A 1 5.43 8.67 -12.13
C MET A 1 4.12 8.69 -12.93
N LYS A 2 3.39 9.83 -12.99
CA LYS A 2 2.13 9.95 -13.76
C LYS A 2 2.24 9.58 -15.26
N ASP A 3 3.41 9.73 -15.88
CA ASP A 3 3.58 9.50 -17.33
C ASP A 3 3.98 8.06 -17.72
N ALA A 4 4.39 7.22 -16.75
CA ALA A 4 4.89 5.87 -17.03
C ALA A 4 3.79 4.80 -17.03
N ILE A 5 2.71 5.02 -16.27
CA ILE A 5 1.58 4.08 -16.15
C ILE A 5 0.37 4.74 -16.76
N LYS A 6 -0.02 4.28 -17.95
CA LYS A 6 -1.09 4.91 -18.74
C LYS A 6 -2.48 4.37 -18.41
N ASP A 7 -2.57 3.18 -17.84
CA ASP A 7 -3.83 2.55 -17.50
C ASP A 7 -4.38 3.10 -16.18
N LEU A 8 -5.65 3.51 -16.20
CA LEU A 8 -6.31 4.13 -15.07
C LEU A 8 -6.53 3.14 -13.91
N ASP A 9 -6.81 1.87 -14.19
CA ASP A 9 -6.98 0.85 -13.16
C ASP A 9 -5.67 0.62 -12.41
N ASP A 10 -4.55 0.54 -13.14
CA ASP A 10 -3.21 0.43 -12.54
C ASP A 10 -2.90 1.61 -11.61
N GLN A 11 -3.20 2.82 -12.06
CA GLN A 11 -3.00 4.03 -11.26
C GLN A 11 -3.86 4.02 -10.00
N VAL A 12 -5.10 3.53 -10.08
CA VAL A 12 -6.01 3.44 -8.92
C VAL A 12 -5.50 2.41 -7.91
N ILE A 13 -5.06 1.23 -8.37
CA ILE A 13 -4.50 0.20 -7.49
C ILE A 13 -3.23 0.69 -6.80
N ILE A 14 -2.31 1.31 -7.55
CA ILE A 14 -1.07 1.85 -6.99
C ILE A 14 -1.37 2.96 -5.97
N ARG A 15 -2.31 3.87 -6.26
CA ARG A 15 -2.71 4.92 -5.31
C ARG A 15 -3.28 4.34 -4.02
N ALA A 16 -4.20 3.38 -4.12
CA ALA A 16 -4.76 2.72 -2.95
C ALA A 16 -3.68 2.02 -2.11
N PHE A 17 -2.73 1.34 -2.78
CA PHE A 17 -1.60 0.70 -2.11
C PHE A 17 -0.69 1.73 -1.42
N HIS A 18 -0.31 2.80 -2.11
CA HIS A 18 0.54 3.86 -1.54
C HIS A 18 -0.13 4.58 -0.38
N GLU A 19 -1.44 4.82 -0.46
CA GLU A 19 -2.21 5.40 0.63
C GLU A 19 -2.17 4.51 1.87
N ALA A 20 -2.44 3.21 1.71
CA ALA A 20 -2.34 2.24 2.80
C ALA A 20 -0.91 2.14 3.35
N TRP A 21 0.09 2.04 2.47
CA TRP A 21 1.49 1.94 2.87
C TRP A 21 1.97 3.18 3.65
N ARG A 22 1.57 4.39 3.21
CA ARG A 22 1.88 5.63 3.93
C ARG A 22 1.34 5.61 5.36
N LEU A 23 0.11 5.14 5.57
CA LEU A 23 -0.48 5.03 6.91
C LEU A 23 0.24 3.95 7.74
N THR A 24 0.58 2.81 7.13
CA THR A 24 1.38 1.77 7.79
C THR A 24 2.72 2.32 8.27
N MET A 25 3.43 3.06 7.41
CA MET A 25 4.70 3.69 7.77
C MET A 25 4.53 4.72 8.88
N HIS A 26 3.49 5.56 8.83
CA HIS A 26 3.20 6.53 9.89
C HIS A 26 2.96 5.85 11.25
N ASN A 27 2.14 4.79 11.28
CA ASN A 27 1.91 4.01 12.50
C ASN A 27 3.20 3.34 13.01
N LEU A 28 4.08 2.89 12.11
CA LEU A 28 5.37 2.32 12.46
C LEU A 28 6.30 3.39 13.06
N TYR A 29 6.31 4.60 12.48
CA TYR A 29 7.05 5.75 12.97
C TYR A 29 6.64 6.13 14.40
N GLU A 30 5.34 6.32 14.66
CA GLU A 30 4.83 6.62 16.00
C GLU A 30 5.27 5.57 17.03
N ARG A 31 5.35 4.30 16.61
CA ARG A 31 5.79 3.21 17.45
C ARG A 31 7.31 3.25 17.71
N ILE A 32 8.11 3.49 16.67
CA ILE A 32 9.57 3.62 16.76
C ILE A 32 9.94 4.74 17.72
N ASP A 33 9.30 5.90 17.59
CA ASP A 33 9.58 7.07 18.44
C ASP A 33 9.24 6.79 19.90
N ARG A 34 8.13 6.10 20.17
CA ARG A 34 7.70 5.71 21.52
C ARG A 34 8.55 4.62 22.16
N GLU A 35 9.04 3.67 21.36
CA GLU A 35 9.75 2.47 21.83
C GLU A 35 11.29 2.57 21.66
N HIS A 36 11.81 3.68 21.13
CA HIS A 36 13.23 3.94 20.85
C HIS A 36 13.91 2.81 20.04
N LEU A 37 13.23 2.34 19.00
CA LEU A 37 13.69 1.21 18.18
C LEU A 37 14.56 1.65 17.00
N ASP A 38 15.32 0.70 16.45
CA ASP A 38 16.05 0.89 15.19
C ASP A 38 15.08 1.05 14.02
N LYS A 39 15.03 2.29 13.51
CA LYS A 39 14.14 2.74 12.46
C LYS A 39 14.34 1.99 11.14
N ASP A 40 15.58 1.93 10.66
CA ASP A 40 15.89 1.40 9.33
C ASP A 40 15.61 -0.10 9.29
N ARG A 41 16.02 -0.81 10.34
CA ARG A 41 15.76 -2.24 10.48
C ARG A 41 14.26 -2.56 10.48
N LEU A 42 13.45 -1.79 11.21
CA LEU A 42 12.01 -2.06 11.27
C LEU A 42 11.31 -1.79 9.94
N PHE A 43 11.72 -0.76 9.20
CA PHE A 43 11.19 -0.52 7.86
C PHE A 43 11.53 -1.62 6.88
N GLU A 44 12.77 -2.12 6.90
CA GLU A 44 13.17 -3.24 6.06
C GLU A 44 12.38 -4.50 6.37
N VAL A 45 12.25 -4.85 7.66
CA VAL A 45 11.47 -6.01 8.12
C VAL A 45 10.01 -5.91 7.66
N GLU A 46 9.39 -4.74 7.82
CA GLU A 46 7.98 -4.56 7.45
C GLU A 46 7.78 -4.61 5.93
N ARG A 47 8.70 -4.01 5.16
CA ARG A 47 8.70 -4.09 3.69
C ARG A 47 8.83 -5.53 3.23
N GLU A 48 9.73 -6.29 3.83
CA GLU A 48 9.96 -7.69 3.48
C GLU A 48 8.79 -8.58 3.92
N ARG A 49 8.16 -8.30 5.06
CA ARG A 49 6.92 -8.95 5.50
C ARG A 49 5.80 -8.77 4.46
N VAL A 50 5.59 -7.54 4.00
CA VAL A 50 4.56 -7.22 2.98
C VAL A 50 4.89 -7.86 1.63
N ARG A 51 6.15 -7.76 1.16
CA ARG A 51 6.62 -8.43 -0.07
C ARG A 51 6.32 -9.92 -0.03
N ASN A 52 6.71 -10.59 1.06
CA ASN A 52 6.52 -12.03 1.21
C ASN A 52 5.03 -12.42 1.29
N ALA A 53 4.19 -11.60 1.93
CA ALA A 53 2.76 -11.84 1.95
C ALA A 53 2.14 -11.79 0.54
N ILE A 54 2.54 -10.81 -0.28
CA ILE A 54 2.10 -10.70 -1.68
C ILE A 54 2.53 -11.94 -2.48
N LEU A 55 3.82 -12.33 -2.43
CA LEU A 55 4.37 -13.45 -3.21
C LEU A 55 3.83 -14.83 -2.82
N ARG A 56 3.35 -14.95 -1.57
CA ARG A 56 2.75 -16.20 -1.06
C ARG A 56 1.32 -16.41 -1.54
N THR A 57 0.61 -15.36 -1.96
CA THR A 57 -0.74 -15.50 -2.52
C THR A 57 -0.69 -16.30 -3.81
N LYS A 58 -1.66 -17.19 -4.01
CA LYS A 58 -1.73 -18.13 -5.15
C LYS A 58 -3.00 -18.01 -5.98
N THR A 59 -3.96 -17.23 -5.49
CA THR A 59 -5.26 -17.05 -6.15
C THR A 59 -5.68 -15.59 -6.07
N THR A 60 -6.52 -15.19 -7.00
CA THR A 60 -7.15 -13.88 -7.05
C THR A 60 -7.86 -13.52 -5.76
N GLU A 61 -8.62 -14.45 -5.20
CA GLU A 61 -9.39 -14.25 -3.97
C GLU A 61 -8.47 -14.06 -2.76
N SER A 62 -7.38 -14.82 -2.69
CA SER A 62 -6.41 -14.70 -1.59
C SER A 62 -5.65 -13.38 -1.65
N LEU A 63 -5.26 -12.93 -2.86
CA LEU A 63 -4.59 -11.65 -3.04
C LEU A 63 -5.54 -10.46 -2.81
N ALA A 64 -6.78 -10.53 -3.29
CA ALA A 64 -7.80 -9.51 -3.06
C ALA A 64 -8.15 -9.38 -1.57
N SER A 65 -8.36 -10.52 -0.89
CA SER A 65 -8.62 -10.54 0.56
C SER A 65 -7.45 -9.97 1.35
N TRP A 66 -6.22 -10.37 1.00
CA TRP A 66 -5.02 -9.81 1.59
C TRP A 66 -4.93 -8.30 1.38
N PHE A 67 -5.18 -7.80 0.18
CA PHE A 67 -5.09 -6.37 -0.15
C PHE A 67 -6.13 -5.54 0.61
N LEU A 68 -7.38 -6.00 0.66
CA LEU A 68 -8.43 -5.32 1.42
C LEU A 68 -8.12 -5.31 2.91
N ARG A 69 -7.61 -6.42 3.46
CA ARG A 69 -7.19 -6.50 4.85
C ARG A 69 -6.01 -5.57 5.13
N PHE A 70 -5.01 -5.53 4.25
CA PHE A 70 -3.89 -4.61 4.36
C PHE A 70 -4.36 -3.14 4.41
N CYS A 71 -5.31 -2.77 3.54
CA CYS A 71 -5.90 -1.44 3.55
C CYS A 71 -6.66 -1.13 4.86
N ALA A 72 -7.45 -2.08 5.34
CA ALA A 72 -8.23 -1.94 6.57
C ALA A 72 -7.34 -1.86 7.82
N ASP A 73 -6.28 -2.68 7.89
CA ASP A 73 -5.32 -2.66 8.99
C ASP A 73 -4.56 -1.33 9.02
N ALA A 74 -4.13 -0.83 7.86
CA ALA A 74 -3.41 0.44 7.73
C ALA A 74 -4.25 1.64 8.18
N SER A 75 -5.54 1.64 7.87
CA SER A 75 -6.48 2.72 8.21
C SER A 75 -7.13 2.58 9.60
N LYS A 76 -6.75 1.57 10.39
CA LYS A 76 -7.38 1.23 11.67
C LYS A 76 -8.91 1.06 11.52
N GLY A 77 -9.33 0.44 10.41
CA GLY A 77 -10.74 0.17 10.08
C GLY A 77 -11.50 1.31 9.40
N ARG A 78 -10.87 2.47 9.15
CA ARG A 78 -11.49 3.55 8.36
C ARG A 78 -11.41 3.25 6.85
N SER A 79 -12.27 3.88 6.05
CA SER A 79 -12.14 3.78 4.60
C SER A 79 -11.02 4.68 4.08
N LEU A 80 -10.11 4.12 3.27
CA LEU A 80 -9.14 4.91 2.48
C LEU A 80 -9.90 5.78 1.46
N ALA A 81 -9.40 6.98 1.19
CA ALA A 81 -10.03 7.89 0.24
C ALA A 81 -10.15 7.25 -1.15
N THR A 82 -9.07 6.60 -1.61
CA THR A 82 -9.06 5.92 -2.91
C THR A 82 -10.07 4.77 -2.97
N LEU A 83 -10.23 4.00 -1.87
CA LEU A 83 -11.24 2.92 -1.80
C LEU A 83 -12.67 3.45 -1.77
N ARG A 84 -12.89 4.63 -1.18
CA ARG A 84 -14.20 5.28 -1.16
C ARG A 84 -14.59 5.84 -2.52
N GLU A 85 -13.64 6.46 -3.21
CA GLU A 85 -13.86 7.13 -4.50
C GLU A 85 -13.95 6.12 -5.66
N GLU A 86 -13.09 5.10 -5.67
CA GLU A 86 -12.95 4.15 -6.79
C GLU A 86 -13.35 2.72 -6.41
N GLY A 87 -14.12 2.55 -5.32
CA GLY A 87 -14.39 1.23 -4.72
C GLY A 87 -14.96 0.19 -5.68
N THR A 88 -15.89 0.58 -6.56
CA THR A 88 -16.46 -0.31 -7.57
C THR A 88 -15.42 -0.77 -8.59
N ARG A 89 -14.59 0.15 -9.08
CA ARG A 89 -13.51 -0.12 -10.04
C ARG A 89 -12.47 -1.05 -9.42
N ILE A 90 -12.03 -0.74 -8.20
CA ILE A 90 -11.07 -1.56 -7.45
C ILE A 90 -11.64 -2.96 -7.24
N ARG A 91 -12.88 -3.09 -6.76
CA ARG A 91 -13.51 -4.39 -6.53
C ARG A 91 -13.59 -5.21 -7.82
N HIS A 92 -13.99 -4.60 -8.93
CA HIS A 92 -14.04 -5.30 -10.21
C HIS A 92 -12.65 -5.76 -10.66
N PHE A 93 -11.62 -4.91 -10.48
CA PHE A 93 -10.26 -5.23 -10.87
C PHE A 93 -9.67 -6.37 -10.03
N ILE A 94 -9.72 -6.28 -8.69
CA ILE A 94 -9.01 -7.20 -7.79
C ILE A 94 -9.64 -8.58 -7.73
N PHE A 95 -10.95 -8.71 -8.00
CA PHE A 95 -11.64 -10.00 -8.03
C PHE A 95 -11.73 -10.61 -9.43
N ASN A 96 -11.15 -9.98 -10.45
CA ASN A 96 -11.09 -10.55 -11.79
C ASN A 96 -9.89 -11.51 -11.91
N PRO A 97 -10.09 -12.81 -12.16
CA PRO A 97 -8.98 -13.77 -12.23
C PRO A 97 -7.97 -13.49 -13.35
N ARG A 98 -8.40 -12.82 -14.43
CA ARG A 98 -7.51 -12.42 -15.52
C ARG A 98 -6.49 -11.37 -15.10
N ASN A 99 -6.75 -10.66 -14.01
CA ASN A 99 -5.87 -9.63 -13.47
C ASN A 99 -4.90 -10.17 -12.41
N PHE A 100 -4.90 -11.45 -12.06
CA PHE A 100 -4.10 -11.95 -10.93
C PHE A 100 -2.61 -11.55 -11.01
N ASP A 101 -1.94 -11.91 -12.10
CA ASP A 101 -0.51 -11.61 -12.28
C ASP A 101 -0.26 -10.10 -12.34
N ARG A 102 -1.13 -9.37 -13.05
CA ARG A 102 -1.08 -7.91 -13.15
C ARG A 102 -1.21 -7.27 -11.77
N PHE A 103 -2.20 -7.69 -10.99
CA PHE A 103 -2.48 -7.17 -9.66
C PHE A 103 -1.34 -7.46 -8.68
N GLN A 104 -0.80 -8.68 -8.70
CA GLN A 104 0.36 -9.04 -7.87
C GLN A 104 1.56 -8.16 -8.21
N ASN A 105 1.84 -7.97 -9.50
CA ASN A 105 2.93 -7.13 -9.97
C ASN A 105 2.72 -5.65 -9.62
N LEU A 106 1.49 -5.13 -9.70
CA LEU A 106 1.19 -3.75 -9.27
C LEU A 106 1.43 -3.55 -7.78
N CYS A 107 1.06 -4.51 -6.93
CA CYS A 107 1.34 -4.45 -5.49
C CYS A 107 2.84 -4.44 -5.21
N LEU A 108 3.61 -5.32 -5.87
CA LEU A 108 5.07 -5.37 -5.73
C LEU A 108 5.73 -4.09 -6.26
N PHE A 109 5.27 -3.60 -7.41
CA PHE A 109 5.72 -2.36 -7.99
C PHE A 109 5.43 -1.18 -7.08
N ALA A 110 4.21 -1.07 -6.54
CA ALA A 110 3.82 -0.01 -5.61
C ALA A 110 4.72 -0.01 -4.36
N LEU A 111 5.02 -1.20 -3.82
CA LEU A 111 5.90 -1.35 -2.66
C LEU A 111 7.31 -0.80 -2.89
N ILE A 112 7.90 -1.03 -4.08
CA ILE A 112 9.27 -0.59 -4.39
C ILE A 112 9.33 0.86 -4.92
N SER A 113 8.28 1.32 -5.60
CA SER A 113 8.21 2.66 -6.20
C SER A 113 7.78 3.74 -5.21
N TYR A 114 7.36 3.35 -4.02
CA TYR A 114 7.05 4.30 -2.96
C TYR A 114 8.32 5.07 -2.55
N SER A 115 8.40 6.34 -2.96
CA SER A 115 9.34 7.30 -2.39
C SER A 115 8.67 8.04 -1.24
N SER A 116 9.34 8.07 -0.09
CA SER A 116 8.90 8.80 1.11
C SER A 116 9.05 10.31 1.01
N GLU A 117 9.37 10.86 -0.17
CA GLU A 117 9.62 12.30 -0.38
C GLU A 117 8.44 13.18 0.06
N SER A 118 7.22 12.64 0.12
CA SER A 118 6.04 13.35 0.65
C SER A 118 5.95 13.42 2.19
N LEU A 119 6.76 12.68 2.93
CA LEU A 119 6.80 12.74 4.40
C LEU A 119 7.64 13.90 4.94
N LYS A 120 8.50 14.53 4.12
CA LYS A 120 9.32 15.69 4.52
C LYS A 120 8.52 16.99 4.64
N ASN A 121 7.42 17.13 3.90
CA ASN A 121 6.70 18.41 3.83
C ASN A 121 5.76 18.68 5.02
N ASN A 122 5.60 17.73 5.95
CA ASN A 122 4.75 17.92 7.13
C ASN A 122 5.52 18.25 8.42
N THR A 123 6.86 18.27 8.39
CA THR A 123 7.68 18.57 9.58
C THR A 123 8.31 19.96 9.54
N GLU A 124 8.20 20.69 8.43
CA GLU A 124 8.71 22.07 8.28
C GLU A 124 7.62 23.14 8.45
N GLY A 125 6.42 22.76 8.92
CA GLY A 125 5.24 23.63 9.02
C GLY A 125 4.80 24.01 10.44
N GLU A 126 5.54 23.63 11.48
CA GLU A 126 5.27 24.06 12.86
C GLU A 126 6.44 24.91 13.38
N ASN A 127 6.41 26.20 13.03
CA ASN A 127 7.12 27.28 13.73
C ASN A 127 6.07 28.16 14.44
#